data_AF-A0A444WTS9-F1
#
_entry.id   AF-A0A444WTS9-F1
#
_cell.length_a   1.000
_cell.length_b   1.000
_cell.length_c   1.000
_cell.angle_alpha   90.00
_cell.angle_beta   90.00
_cell.angle_gamma   90.00
#
_symmetry.space_group_name_H-M   'P 1'
#
loop_
_entity.id
_entity.type
_entity.pdbx_description
1 polymer ?
#
loop_
_entity_poly.entity_id
_entity_poly.type
_entity_poly.pdbx_seq_one_letter_code
_entity_poly.pdbx_strand_id
1 'polypeptide(L)'
;MKHLDAPGLWLQERHRRLLLNKYCGRYLREKHLHGFAIYADDKQDSFERNRRNRNPATASIQQAIHGLSYLVYGKRDVRRLMFEVFDFEQVQPKEV
;
A
#
# COMPACT_ATOMS: atom_id res chain seq x y z
N MET A 1 9.09 -33.16 -0.57
CA MET A 1 9.37 -32.14 0.47
C MET A 1 10.09 -30.93 -0.12
N LYS A 2 9.40 -30.04 -0.86
CA LYS A 2 9.96 -28.77 -1.39
C LYS A 2 9.30 -27.53 -0.76
N HIS A 3 8.92 -27.61 0.52
CA HIS A 3 7.99 -26.63 1.12
C HIS A 3 8.54 -25.90 2.36
N LEU A 4 9.82 -26.10 2.72
CA LEU A 4 10.44 -25.43 3.87
C LEU A 4 11.18 -24.12 3.53
N ASP A 5 11.55 -23.90 2.26
CA ASP A 5 12.10 -22.61 1.79
C ASP A 5 11.02 -21.67 1.22
N ALA A 6 9.84 -22.23 0.91
CA ALA A 6 8.66 -21.47 0.50
C ALA A 6 8.22 -20.39 1.51
N PRO A 7 8.29 -20.61 2.85
CA PRO A 7 7.98 -19.57 3.83
C PRO A 7 8.92 -18.38 3.70
N GLY A 8 10.21 -18.58 3.43
CA GLY A 8 11.21 -17.51 3.38
C GLY A 8 11.01 -16.58 2.19
N LEU A 9 10.93 -17.13 0.98
CA LEU A 9 10.69 -16.34 -0.24
C LEU A 9 9.32 -15.64 -0.18
N TRP A 10 8.30 -16.34 0.33
CA TRP A 10 6.97 -15.79 0.53
C TRP A 10 6.97 -14.68 1.59
N LEU A 11 7.62 -14.88 2.74
CA LEU A 11 7.78 -13.84 3.76
C LEU A 11 8.50 -12.63 3.18
N GLN A 12 9.56 -12.85 2.41
CA GLN A 12 10.35 -11.78 1.85
C GLN A 12 9.54 -10.97 0.84
N GLU A 13 8.77 -11.62 -0.03
CA GLU A 13 7.86 -10.94 -0.96
C GLU A 13 6.75 -10.18 -0.24
N ARG A 14 6.18 -10.78 0.81
CA ARG A 14 5.16 -10.16 1.66
C ARG A 14 5.68 -8.95 2.41
N HIS A 15 6.80 -9.13 3.09
CA HIS A 15 7.52 -8.09 3.80
C HIS A 15 7.89 -6.95 2.86
N ARG A 16 8.34 -7.28 1.65
CA ARG A 16 8.63 -6.30 0.60
C ARG A 16 7.40 -5.49 0.20
N ARG A 17 6.24 -6.11 0.02
CA ARG A 17 4.99 -5.39 -0.30
C ARG A 17 4.49 -4.55 0.87
N LEU A 18 4.58 -5.07 2.09
CA LEU A 18 4.11 -4.40 3.31
C LEU A 18 5.00 -3.22 3.72
N LEU A 19 6.33 -3.35 3.62
CA LEU A 19 7.27 -2.33 4.07
C LEU A 19 7.77 -1.39 2.96
N LEU A 20 7.73 -1.77 1.68
CA LEU A 20 8.22 -0.85 0.64
C LEU A 20 7.14 0.14 0.19
N ASN A 21 7.48 1.43 0.34
CA ASN A 21 6.72 2.59 -0.10
C ASN A 21 6.22 2.53 -1.56
N LYS A 22 6.95 1.83 -2.43
CA LYS A 22 6.61 1.70 -3.86
C LYS A 22 5.25 1.02 -4.08
N TYR A 23 4.94 0.00 -3.30
CA TYR A 23 3.69 -0.76 -3.44
C TYR A 23 2.53 -0.07 -2.75
N CYS A 24 2.77 0.57 -1.61
CA CYS A 24 1.71 1.28 -0.88
C CYS A 24 1.05 2.34 -1.76
N GLY A 25 1.80 3.30 -2.30
CA GLY A 25 1.19 4.32 -3.16
C GLY A 25 0.47 3.77 -4.41
N ARG A 26 0.80 2.57 -4.88
CA ARG A 26 0.14 1.93 -6.03
C ARG A 26 -1.32 1.59 -5.72
N TYR A 27 -1.61 0.99 -4.58
CA TYR A 27 -2.97 0.59 -4.20
C TYR A 27 -3.91 1.79 -4.04
N LEU A 28 -3.44 2.87 -3.42
CA LEU A 28 -4.18 4.13 -3.34
C LEU A 28 -4.55 4.67 -4.73
N ARG A 29 -3.68 4.47 -5.73
CA ARG A 29 -3.93 4.91 -7.10
C ARG A 29 -4.86 3.98 -7.87
N GLU A 30 -4.69 2.67 -7.74
CA GLU A 30 -5.56 1.65 -8.36
C GLU A 30 -7.00 1.74 -7.87
N LYS A 31 -7.21 2.12 -6.61
CA LYS A 31 -8.56 2.36 -6.05
C LYS A 31 -9.05 3.79 -6.28
N HIS A 32 -8.34 4.60 -7.07
CA HIS A 32 -8.65 6.02 -7.33
C HIS A 32 -8.77 6.91 -6.08
N LEU A 33 -8.24 6.47 -4.94
CA LEU A 33 -8.33 7.20 -3.66
C LEU A 33 -7.38 8.40 -3.58
N HIS A 34 -6.33 8.42 -4.42
CA HIS A 34 -5.41 9.55 -4.51
C HIS A 34 -6.07 10.89 -4.92
N GLY A 35 -7.26 10.87 -5.53
CA GLY A 35 -8.01 12.08 -5.87
C GLY A 35 -8.58 12.82 -4.65
N PHE A 36 -8.68 12.15 -3.49
CA PHE A 36 -9.08 12.77 -2.24
C PHE A 36 -7.91 13.42 -1.49
N ALA A 37 -6.68 13.30 -2.01
CA ALA A 37 -5.53 13.93 -1.42
C ALA A 37 -5.60 15.44 -1.66
N ILE A 38 -5.63 16.21 -0.57
CA ILE A 38 -5.59 17.67 -0.60
C ILE A 38 -4.13 18.07 -0.43
N TYR A 39 -3.57 18.76 -1.42
CA TYR A 39 -2.26 19.40 -1.32
C TYR A 39 -2.42 20.90 -1.14
N ALA A 40 -1.35 21.58 -0.73
CA ALA A 40 -1.31 23.04 -0.77
C ALA A 40 -1.45 23.52 -2.23
N ASP A 41 -2.10 24.68 -2.43
CA ASP A 41 -2.40 25.23 -3.76
C ASP A 41 -1.16 25.34 -4.66
N ASP A 42 -0.02 25.72 -4.10
CA ASP A 42 1.26 25.86 -4.82
C ASP A 42 1.89 24.51 -5.20
N LYS A 43 1.46 23.41 -4.57
CA LYS A 43 1.98 22.05 -4.80
C LYS A 43 1.04 21.14 -5.55
N GLN A 44 -0.26 21.43 -5.60
CA GLN A 44 -1.28 20.59 -6.22
C GLN A 44 -0.88 20.16 -7.64
N ASP A 45 -0.57 21.14 -8.49
CA ASP A 45 -0.16 20.93 -9.88
C ASP A 45 1.12 20.08 -10.00
N SER A 46 2.06 20.27 -9.06
CA SER A 46 3.31 19.50 -9.01
C SER A 46 3.05 18.02 -8.70
N PHE A 47 2.17 17.74 -7.73
CA PHE A 47 1.84 16.38 -7.34
C PHE A 47 0.94 15.67 -8.35
N GLU A 48 0.08 16.39 -9.08
CA GLU A 48 -0.78 15.79 -10.10
C GLU A 48 0.00 15.42 -11.36
N ARG A 49 0.83 16.35 -11.86
CA ARG A 49 1.54 16.22 -13.13
C ARG A 49 2.84 15.43 -13.01
N ASN A 50 3.55 15.52 -11.87
CA ASN A 50 4.84 14.87 -11.70
C ASN A 50 4.73 13.57 -10.88
N ARG A 51 4.90 12.43 -11.57
CA ARG A 51 4.91 11.09 -10.94
C ARG A 51 5.98 10.95 -9.85
N ARG A 52 7.12 11.64 -9.97
CA ARG A 52 8.21 11.59 -8.98
C ARG A 52 7.81 12.19 -7.65
N ASN A 53 6.90 13.16 -7.65
CA ASN A 53 6.35 13.78 -6.45
C ASN A 53 5.09 13.04 -5.99
N ARG A 54 4.21 12.65 -6.92
CA ARG A 54 2.97 11.93 -6.63
C ARG A 54 3.17 10.61 -5.90
N ASN A 55 4.13 9.82 -6.37
CA ASN A 55 4.36 8.47 -5.86
C ASN A 55 4.78 8.45 -4.37
N PRO A 56 5.76 9.26 -3.92
CA PRO A 56 6.06 9.33 -2.49
C PRO A 56 4.90 9.93 -1.69
N ALA A 57 4.20 10.95 -2.19
CA ALA A 57 3.04 11.52 -1.48
C ALA A 57 1.93 10.49 -1.25
N THR A 58 1.51 9.78 -2.31
CA THR A 58 0.49 8.73 -2.20
C THR A 58 0.92 7.56 -1.33
N ALA A 59 2.22 7.24 -1.29
CA ALA A 59 2.76 6.25 -0.35
C ALA A 59 2.66 6.73 1.10
N SER A 60 3.05 7.98 1.39
CA SER A 60 2.96 8.57 2.73
C SER A 60 1.50 8.67 3.21
N ILE A 61 0.58 9.08 2.35
CA ILE A 61 -0.86 9.13 2.65
C ILE A 61 -1.37 7.73 3.01
N GLN A 62 -0.99 6.72 2.24
CA GLN A 62 -1.41 5.35 2.55
C GLN A 62 -0.86 4.86 3.89
N GLN A 63 0.39 5.16 4.23
CA GLN A 63 0.97 4.81 5.53
C GLN A 63 0.26 5.55 6.68
N ALA A 64 -0.08 6.82 6.49
CA ALA A 64 -0.83 7.61 7.47
C ALA A 64 -2.24 7.03 7.70
N ILE A 65 -2.97 6.69 6.62
CA ILE A 65 -4.29 6.04 6.71
C ILE A 65 -4.17 4.69 7.43
N HIS A 66 -3.14 3.91 7.12
CA HIS A 66 -2.91 2.62 7.76
C HIS A 66 -2.63 2.78 9.26
N GLY A 67 -1.73 3.70 9.64
CA GLY A 67 -1.43 4.02 11.04
C GLY A 67 -2.66 4.52 11.80
N LEU A 68 -3.43 5.45 11.21
CA LEU A 68 -4.68 5.93 11.77
C LEU A 68 -5.70 4.80 11.95
N SER A 69 -5.83 3.92 10.96
CA SER A 69 -6.75 2.78 11.04
C SER A 69 -6.37 1.83 12.17
N TYR A 70 -5.07 1.64 12.45
CA TYR A 70 -4.63 0.87 13.62
C TYR A 70 -5.06 1.51 14.94
N LEU A 71 -5.02 2.84 15.03
CA LEU A 71 -5.45 3.57 16.22
C LEU A 71 -6.97 3.49 16.43
N VAL A 72 -7.75 3.59 15.36
CA VAL A 72 -9.23 3.66 15.44
C VAL A 72 -9.86 2.27 15.54
N TYR A 73 -9.44 1.32 14.71
CA TYR A 73 -10.10 0.02 14.56
C TYR A 73 -9.31 -1.15 15.16
N GLY A 74 -8.03 -0.94 15.46
CA GLY A 74 -7.17 -1.98 16.00
C GLY A 74 -6.70 -3.01 14.97
N LYS A 75 -5.77 -3.86 15.41
CA LYS A 75 -5.00 -4.76 14.53
C LYS A 75 -5.85 -5.72 13.69
N ARG A 76 -6.90 -6.30 14.27
CA ARG A 76 -7.68 -7.36 13.61
C ARG A 76 -8.41 -6.82 12.39
N ASP A 77 -9.08 -5.69 12.52
CA ASP A 77 -9.93 -5.14 11.47
C ASP A 77 -9.09 -4.48 10.37
N VAL A 78 -7.97 -3.84 10.74
CA VAL A 78 -6.99 -3.35 9.76
C VAL A 78 -6.41 -4.49 8.93
N ARG A 79 -6.05 -5.60 9.57
CA ARG A 79 -5.53 -6.78 8.85
C ARG A 79 -6.56 -7.31 7.85
N ARG A 80 -7.82 -7.38 8.25
CA ARG A 80 -8.93 -7.76 7.37
C ARG A 80 -9.05 -6.79 6.20
N LEU A 81 -8.99 -5.48 6.43
CA LEU A 81 -9.07 -4.46 5.40
C LEU A 81 -7.89 -4.53 4.41
N MET A 82 -6.67 -4.76 4.92
CA MET A 82 -5.48 -4.98 4.09
C MET A 82 -5.57 -6.26 3.25
N PHE A 83 -6.26 -7.30 3.76
CA PHE A 83 -6.48 -8.55 3.04
C PHE A 83 -7.61 -8.44 2.01
N GLU A 84 -8.77 -7.88 2.37
CA GLU A 84 -9.99 -7.91 1.53
C GLU A 84 -10.07 -6.77 0.52
N VAL A 85 -9.55 -5.58 0.85
CA VAL A 85 -9.71 -4.38 0.01
C VAL A 85 -8.45 -4.10 -0.83
N PHE A 86 -7.29 -4.29 -0.20
CA PHE A 86 -5.99 -3.94 -0.80
C PHE A 86 -5.16 -5.16 -1.20
N ASP A 87 -5.63 -6.38 -0.92
CA ASP A 87 -4.98 -7.64 -1.30
C ASP A 87 -3.49 -7.75 -0.90
N PHE A 88 -3.05 -7.00 0.12
CA PHE A 88 -1.65 -6.98 0.58
C PHE A 88 -1.19 -8.35 1.07
N GLU A 89 -2.10 -9.03 1.77
CA GLU A 89 -1.86 -10.34 2.38
C GLU A 89 -2.37 -11.51 1.50
N GLN A 90 -3.10 -11.24 0.41
CA GLN A 90 -3.61 -12.30 -0.49
C GLN A 90 -2.52 -12.87 -1.38
N VAL A 91 -2.44 -14.20 -1.49
CA VAL A 91 -1.47 -14.88 -2.38
C VAL A 91 -1.93 -14.67 -3.81
N GLN A 92 -1.34 -13.68 -4.47
CA GLN A 92 -1.62 -13.44 -5.87
C GLN A 92 -1.05 -14.62 -6.68
N PRO A 93 -1.83 -15.20 -7.62
CA PRO A 93 -1.31 -16.20 -8.52
C PRO A 93 -0.12 -15.60 -9.28
N LYS A 94 0.93 -16.39 -9.48
CA LYS A 94 2.05 -15.96 -10.34
C LYS A 94 1.49 -15.84 -11.76
N GLU A 95 1.62 -14.68 -12.37
CA GLU A 95 1.40 -14.53 -13.81
C GLU A 95 2.33 -15.54 -14.51
N VAL A 96 1.73 -16.44 -15.30
CA VAL A 96 2.41 -17.48 -16.07
C VAL A 96 2.91 -16.89 -17.38
#